data_AF-A0A2G8CW02-F1
#
_entry.id   AF-A0A2G8CW02-F1
#
_cell.length_a   1.000
_cell.length_b   1.000
_cell.length_c   1.000
_cell.angle_alpha   90.00
_cell.angle_beta   90.00
_cell.angle_gamma   90.00
#
_symmetry.space_group_name_H-M   'P 1'
#
loop_
_entity.id
_entity.type
_entity.pdbx_description
1 polymer ?
#
loop_
_entity_poly.entity_id
_entity_poly.type
_entity_poly.pdbx_seq_one_letter_code
_entity_poly.pdbx_strand_id
1 'polypeptide(L)'
;MIGALFAAVAVLAGALTPAAAVDGGGRSPQEAPAEQSPPASPDSGEPQGEAPTGDPLLEGMTEPADSAPAAGDARLALPGVPVKTDAVTAAIIDPVSGRSYVATRSASPARLYIAAPSAKSATVARDLPFGTGSWDLALSGSMLAVGTNAPAGQTSTRLLGYDTRTSAFTASVNLPRSSIVMSIVEDTVLAAPGNGRWFWAGTYDAAGGRLFRVDLQTGTAIDYTPATNWKSFRYVRSLATDAAGLTIGLGNPAAVWRLDRASQQLSSWSEATQALSGRSIAYSMTATNPADGSAPTVLIGSEAGASVFAGSPPGSASPPPP
;
A
#
# COMPACT_ATOMS: atom_id res chain seq x y z
N MET A 1 -34.27 9.87 -26.55
CA MET A 1 -33.79 8.77 -27.40
C MET A 1 -32.65 8.08 -26.68
N ILE A 2 -32.80 6.78 -26.45
CA ILE A 2 -31.85 5.89 -25.79
C ILE A 2 -31.03 5.22 -26.90
N GLY A 3 -29.72 5.05 -26.69
CA GLY A 3 -28.82 4.24 -27.53
C GLY A 3 -27.39 4.34 -26.98
N ALA A 4 -26.98 3.51 -26.02
CA ALA A 4 -26.55 2.11 -26.12
C ALA A 4 -25.22 1.93 -26.86
N LEU A 5 -24.16 1.62 -26.11
CA LEU A 5 -23.13 0.67 -26.52
C LEU A 5 -22.46 0.04 -25.28
N PHE A 6 -23.07 -1.02 -24.74
CA PHE A 6 -22.41 -1.99 -23.87
C PHE A 6 -21.99 -3.18 -24.74
N ALA A 7 -20.70 -3.52 -24.73
CA ALA A 7 -20.18 -4.66 -25.47
C ALA A 7 -19.82 -5.82 -24.50
N ALA A 8 -20.65 -6.86 -24.59
CA ALA A 8 -20.36 -8.29 -24.54
C ALA A 8 -19.49 -8.87 -23.40
N VAL A 9 -20.19 -9.54 -22.47
CA VAL A 9 -19.66 -10.66 -21.69
C VAL A 9 -19.51 -11.88 -22.61
N ALA A 10 -18.29 -12.38 -22.77
CA ALA A 10 -18.05 -13.69 -23.37
C ALA A 10 -17.66 -14.69 -22.27
N VAL A 11 -18.61 -15.54 -21.90
CA VAL A 11 -18.36 -16.77 -21.13
C VAL A 11 -17.85 -17.81 -22.12
N LEU A 12 -16.60 -18.25 -21.96
CA LEU A 12 -16.14 -19.50 -22.56
C LEU A 12 -15.80 -20.50 -21.44
N ALA A 13 -16.72 -21.42 -21.22
CA ALA A 13 -16.46 -22.65 -20.50
C ALA A 13 -15.64 -23.58 -21.42
N GLY A 14 -14.44 -23.95 -20.97
CA GLY A 14 -13.56 -24.91 -21.65
C GLY A 14 -12.78 -25.71 -20.62
N ALA A 15 -12.90 -27.03 -20.71
CA ALA A 15 -12.48 -28.04 -19.74
C ALA A 15 -11.12 -27.84 -19.06
N LEU A 16 -11.13 -27.90 -17.73
CA LEU A 16 -9.95 -28.15 -16.89
C LEU A 16 -9.42 -29.55 -17.17
N THR A 17 -8.17 -29.64 -17.62
CA THR A 17 -7.34 -30.83 -17.41
C THR A 17 -6.21 -30.43 -16.46
N PRO A 18 -5.98 -31.15 -15.35
CA PRO A 18 -4.86 -30.85 -14.46
C PRO A 18 -3.55 -31.22 -15.16
N ALA A 19 -2.63 -30.25 -15.27
CA ALA A 19 -1.27 -30.52 -15.68
C ALA A 19 -0.57 -31.37 -14.60
N ALA A 20 0.01 -32.48 -15.05
CA ALA A 20 0.68 -33.47 -14.24
C ALA A 20 1.84 -32.87 -13.41
N ALA A 21 1.93 -33.30 -12.15
CA ALA A 21 3.13 -33.17 -11.35
C ALA A 21 4.24 -34.00 -12.02
N VAL A 22 5.33 -33.34 -12.42
CA VAL A 22 6.55 -34.02 -12.85
C VAL A 22 7.36 -34.30 -11.61
N ASP A 23 7.43 -35.59 -11.27
CA ASP A 23 8.23 -36.15 -10.19
C ASP A 23 9.70 -36.08 -10.58
N GLY A 24 10.46 -35.21 -9.90
CA GLY A 24 11.88 -34.99 -10.12
C GLY A 24 12.69 -35.78 -9.10
N GLY A 25 13.28 -36.88 -9.58
CA GLY A 25 14.09 -37.86 -8.85
C GLY A 25 15.01 -37.36 -7.74
N GLY A 26 15.16 -38.22 -6.73
CA GLY A 26 15.90 -37.97 -5.51
C GLY A 26 17.40 -37.72 -5.67
N ARG A 27 17.92 -36.94 -4.72
CA ARG A 27 19.30 -37.02 -4.20
C ARG A 27 19.26 -36.83 -2.69
N SER A 28 19.97 -37.70 -1.99
CA SER A 28 20.16 -37.69 -0.52
C SER A 28 20.83 -36.40 -0.02
N PRO A 29 20.58 -36.00 1.24
CA PRO A 29 21.05 -34.71 1.77
C PRO A 29 22.55 -34.75 2.07
N GLN A 30 23.29 -33.77 1.53
CA GLN A 30 24.62 -33.42 1.99
C GLN A 30 24.45 -32.34 3.07
N GLU A 31 24.88 -32.63 4.30
CA GLU A 31 24.84 -31.71 5.44
C GLU A 31 25.62 -30.42 5.11
N ALA A 32 24.93 -29.27 5.24
CA ALA A 32 25.58 -27.96 5.23
C ALA A 32 26.13 -27.65 6.64
N PRO A 33 27.28 -26.96 6.77
CA PRO A 33 27.86 -26.63 8.07
C PRO A 33 26.96 -25.66 8.85
N ALA A 34 26.91 -25.82 10.17
CA ALA A 34 26.15 -24.95 11.08
C ALA A 34 26.51 -23.47 10.92
N GLU A 35 25.51 -22.62 10.66
CA GLU A 35 25.65 -21.17 10.72
C GLU A 35 25.81 -20.70 12.18
N GLN A 36 26.91 -20.00 12.45
CA GLN A 36 27.13 -19.29 13.70
C GLN A 36 26.15 -18.14 13.83
N SER A 37 25.42 -18.08 14.95
CA SER A 37 24.54 -16.96 15.28
C SER A 37 25.36 -15.67 15.49
N PRO A 38 24.96 -14.52 14.90
CA PRO A 38 25.57 -13.24 15.23
C PRO A 38 25.23 -12.83 16.68
N PRO A 39 26.09 -12.03 17.34
CA PRO A 39 25.93 -11.69 18.74
C PRO A 39 24.66 -10.86 18.97
N ALA A 40 24.01 -11.12 20.10
CA ALA A 40 22.85 -10.36 20.56
C ALA A 40 23.19 -8.87 20.69
N SER A 41 22.39 -8.02 20.06
CA SER A 41 22.39 -6.59 20.36
C SER A 41 21.49 -6.34 21.58
N PRO A 42 21.94 -5.57 22.58
CA PRO A 42 21.08 -5.15 23.68
C PRO A 42 20.19 -4.02 23.16
N ASP A 43 18.91 -4.01 23.55
CA ASP A 43 18.22 -2.77 23.89
C ASP A 43 16.88 -3.07 24.56
N SER A 44 16.96 -3.13 25.88
CA SER A 44 15.87 -2.81 26.78
C SER A 44 16.01 -1.32 27.13
N GLY A 45 15.19 -0.47 26.52
CA GLY A 45 15.14 0.96 26.81
C GLY A 45 13.74 1.53 26.52
N GLU A 46 13.25 2.35 27.44
CA GLU A 46 12.00 3.12 27.37
C GLU A 46 11.86 3.92 26.06
N PRO A 47 10.62 4.32 25.66
CA PRO A 47 10.42 5.08 24.42
C PRO A 47 11.08 6.45 24.53
N GLN A 48 12.30 6.56 24.00
CA GLN A 48 12.89 7.85 23.66
C GLN A 48 11.97 8.50 22.62
N GLY A 49 11.53 9.73 22.90
CA GLY A 49 10.77 10.52 21.94
C GLY A 49 11.49 10.55 20.59
N GLU A 50 10.75 10.31 19.52
CA GLU A 50 11.31 10.31 18.16
C GLU A 50 12.02 11.65 17.91
N ALA A 51 13.24 11.58 17.39
CA ALA A 51 13.96 12.77 16.97
C ALA A 51 13.09 13.54 15.96
N PRO A 52 13.03 14.88 16.03
CA PRO A 52 12.32 15.66 15.03
C PRO A 52 12.87 15.27 13.66
N THR A 53 11.97 14.92 12.75
CA THR A 53 12.29 14.46 11.40
C THR A 53 13.02 15.53 10.57
N GLY A 54 13.03 16.79 11.05
CA GLY A 54 13.58 17.95 10.36
C GLY A 54 12.79 18.33 9.10
N ASP A 55 11.65 17.66 8.88
CA ASP A 55 10.75 17.96 7.79
C ASP A 55 9.79 19.06 8.26
N PRO A 56 9.90 20.29 7.73
CA PRO A 56 9.05 21.42 8.15
C PRO A 56 7.56 21.13 7.94
N LEU A 57 7.24 20.13 7.11
CA LEU A 57 5.88 19.63 6.87
C LEU A 57 5.29 18.90 8.07
N LEU A 58 6.12 18.23 8.87
CA LEU A 58 5.72 17.50 10.07
C LEU A 58 5.60 18.42 11.29
N GLU A 59 6.40 19.47 11.36
CA GLU A 59 6.40 20.42 12.48
C GLU A 59 5.17 21.34 12.48
N GLY A 60 4.47 21.49 11.34
CA GLY A 60 3.26 22.31 11.19
C GLY A 60 1.94 21.54 11.16
N MET A 61 1.95 20.22 11.29
CA MET A 61 0.75 19.38 11.17
C MET A 61 -0.13 19.49 12.42
N THR A 62 -1.36 19.99 12.27
CA THR A 62 -2.39 19.93 13.31
C THR A 62 -3.14 18.61 13.17
N GLU A 63 -3.30 17.88 14.26
CA GLU A 63 -3.86 16.53 14.26
C GLU A 63 -5.23 16.51 14.95
N PRO A 64 -6.26 15.87 14.37
CA PRO A 64 -7.52 15.66 15.06
C PRO A 64 -7.37 14.57 16.13
N ALA A 65 -8.21 14.63 17.17
CA ALA A 65 -8.23 13.65 18.23
C ALA A 65 -8.50 12.22 17.71
N ASP A 66 -7.85 11.23 18.31
CA ASP A 66 -8.05 9.79 18.02
C ASP A 66 -9.37 9.28 18.60
N SER A 67 -10.48 9.70 17.99
CA SER A 67 -11.82 9.24 18.30
C SER A 67 -12.29 8.29 17.21
N ALA A 68 -11.84 7.04 17.29
CA ALA A 68 -12.19 6.02 16.33
C ALA A 68 -13.66 5.57 16.56
N PRO A 69 -14.52 5.51 15.53
CA PRO A 69 -15.90 5.05 15.69
C PRO A 69 -15.94 3.57 16.08
N ALA A 70 -16.96 3.13 16.81
CA ALA A 70 -17.10 1.71 17.11
C ALA A 70 -17.35 0.90 15.81
N ALA A 71 -16.58 -0.18 15.60
CA ALA A 71 -16.82 -1.13 14.50
C ALA A 71 -17.80 -2.21 14.96
N GLY A 72 -18.89 -2.39 14.22
CA GLY A 72 -19.91 -3.42 14.47
C GLY A 72 -19.62 -4.74 13.74
N ASP A 73 -18.79 -4.69 12.70
CA ASP A 73 -18.40 -5.85 11.89
C ASP A 73 -16.93 -6.28 12.09
N ALA A 74 -16.32 -5.86 13.21
CA ALA A 74 -14.89 -5.95 13.54
C ALA A 74 -14.23 -7.20 12.96
N ARG A 75 -13.77 -7.09 11.70
CA ARG A 75 -13.01 -8.15 11.08
C ARG A 75 -11.70 -8.19 11.82
N LEU A 76 -11.44 -9.35 12.41
CA LEU A 76 -10.22 -9.60 13.18
C LEU A 76 -9.04 -9.06 12.38
N ALA A 77 -8.22 -8.27 13.07
CA ALA A 77 -6.91 -7.90 12.56
C ALA A 77 -6.26 -9.13 11.94
N LEU A 78 -5.66 -9.01 10.75
CA LEU A 78 -4.99 -10.15 10.13
C LEU A 78 -4.11 -10.78 11.21
N PRO A 79 -4.37 -12.03 11.61
CA PRO A 79 -3.53 -12.67 12.62
C PRO A 79 -2.12 -12.54 12.05
N GLY A 80 -1.14 -12.12 12.87
CA GLY A 80 0.26 -11.92 12.46
C GLY A 80 0.95 -13.20 11.97
N VAL A 81 0.18 -14.19 11.55
CA VAL A 81 0.57 -15.44 10.91
C VAL A 81 0.58 -15.20 9.39
N PRO A 82 1.68 -15.58 8.70
CA PRO A 82 1.75 -15.50 7.25
C PRO A 82 0.56 -16.21 6.59
N VAL A 83 -0.21 -15.47 5.79
CA VAL A 83 -1.31 -16.03 5.01
C VAL A 83 -0.71 -16.89 3.90
N LYS A 84 -0.92 -18.22 3.97
CA LYS A 84 -0.38 -19.19 3.00
C LYS A 84 -1.23 -19.29 1.71
N THR A 85 -1.76 -18.19 1.19
CA THR A 85 -2.62 -18.22 -0.01
C THR A 85 -2.03 -17.37 -1.12
N ASP A 86 -2.00 -17.90 -2.36
CA ASP A 86 -1.46 -17.19 -3.53
C ASP A 86 -2.50 -16.19 -4.07
N ALA A 87 -3.30 -15.62 -3.16
CA ALA A 87 -4.30 -14.66 -3.51
C ALA A 87 -3.61 -13.41 -4.07
N VAL A 88 -3.99 -13.04 -5.28
CA VAL A 88 -3.62 -11.78 -5.91
C VAL A 88 -4.17 -10.64 -5.05
N THR A 89 -3.29 -9.74 -4.65
CA THR A 89 -3.66 -8.58 -3.82
C THR A 89 -3.57 -7.26 -4.56
N ALA A 90 -2.67 -7.18 -5.54
CA ALA A 90 -2.56 -6.03 -6.41
C ALA A 90 -2.06 -6.46 -7.79
N ALA A 91 -2.46 -5.70 -8.79
CA ALA A 91 -1.93 -5.79 -10.14
C ALA A 91 -1.81 -4.39 -10.74
N ILE A 92 -0.72 -4.14 -11.45
CA ILE A 92 -0.50 -2.89 -12.18
C ILE A 92 0.04 -3.18 -13.56
N ILE A 93 -0.39 -2.38 -14.54
CA ILE A 93 0.10 -2.45 -15.91
C ILE A 93 1.06 -1.28 -16.11
N ASP A 94 2.29 -1.56 -16.53
CA ASP A 94 3.21 -0.53 -16.98
C ASP A 94 2.70 0.01 -18.33
N PRO A 95 2.28 1.29 -18.41
CA PRO A 95 1.69 1.84 -19.61
C PRO A 95 2.69 1.97 -20.77
N VAL A 96 4.00 1.99 -20.50
CA VAL A 96 5.04 2.10 -21.51
C VAL A 96 5.30 0.75 -22.17
N SER A 97 5.47 -0.30 -21.36
CA SER A 97 5.81 -1.64 -21.87
C SER A 97 4.61 -2.56 -22.09
N GLY A 98 3.45 -2.22 -21.52
CA GLY A 98 2.23 -3.04 -21.49
C GLY A 98 2.34 -4.28 -20.59
N ARG A 99 3.43 -4.43 -19.82
CA ARG A 99 3.62 -5.57 -18.92
C ARG A 99 2.75 -5.44 -17.67
N SER A 100 2.18 -6.55 -17.24
CA SER A 100 1.44 -6.63 -15.98
C SER A 100 2.35 -7.15 -14.87
N TYR A 101 2.35 -6.48 -13.73
CA TYR A 101 3.01 -6.88 -12.50
C TYR A 101 1.96 -7.26 -11.48
N VAL A 102 2.18 -8.35 -10.76
CA VAL A 102 1.20 -8.90 -9.82
C VAL A 102 1.87 -9.22 -8.49
N ALA A 103 1.26 -8.72 -7.41
CA ALA A 103 1.58 -9.02 -6.02
C ALA A 103 0.63 -10.07 -5.47
N THR A 104 1.16 -10.94 -4.61
CA THR A 104 0.43 -12.07 -4.03
C THR A 104 0.76 -12.24 -2.54
N ARG A 105 -0.25 -12.69 -1.79
CA ARG A 105 -0.14 -13.01 -0.35
C ARG A 105 0.81 -14.16 -0.01
N SER A 106 1.18 -15.01 -0.97
CA SER A 106 2.16 -16.10 -0.78
C SER A 106 3.20 -16.13 -1.91
N ALA A 107 4.34 -16.83 -1.85
CA ALA A 107 4.77 -18.01 -1.10
C ALA A 107 6.09 -17.78 -0.34
N SER A 108 6.70 -18.86 0.15
CA SER A 108 8.12 -18.88 0.51
C SER A 108 8.86 -19.68 -0.58
N PRO A 109 9.64 -19.06 -1.46
CA PRO A 109 9.98 -17.63 -1.48
C PRO A 109 8.86 -16.74 -2.02
N ALA A 110 8.79 -15.50 -1.50
CA ALA A 110 7.84 -14.50 -1.95
C ALA A 110 8.23 -14.02 -3.35
N ARG A 111 7.25 -13.79 -4.23
CA ARG A 111 7.52 -13.51 -5.65
C ARG A 111 6.74 -12.32 -6.19
N LEU A 112 7.36 -11.63 -7.14
CA LEU A 112 6.73 -10.68 -8.04
C LEU A 112 6.48 -11.41 -9.36
N TYR A 113 5.22 -11.50 -9.78
CA TYR A 113 4.85 -12.12 -11.05
C TYR A 113 4.75 -11.07 -12.16
N ILE A 114 5.27 -11.40 -13.33
CA ILE A 114 5.36 -10.50 -14.48
C ILE A 114 4.81 -11.22 -15.70
N ALA A 115 3.79 -10.63 -16.34
CA ALA A 115 3.21 -11.12 -17.57
C ALA A 115 3.46 -10.12 -18.70
N ALA A 116 3.81 -10.61 -19.90
CA ALA A 116 3.94 -9.74 -21.05
C ALA A 116 2.55 -9.31 -21.58
N PRO A 117 2.49 -8.22 -22.39
CA PRO A 117 1.22 -7.65 -22.87
C PRO A 117 0.34 -8.65 -23.61
N SER A 118 0.96 -9.61 -24.29
CA SER A 118 0.26 -10.76 -24.86
C SER A 118 0.37 -11.94 -23.90
N ALA A 119 -0.78 -12.34 -23.34
CA ALA A 119 -0.95 -13.48 -22.44
C ALA A 119 -0.58 -14.84 -23.06
N LYS A 120 -0.07 -14.86 -24.30
CA LYS A 120 0.51 -16.04 -24.97
C LYS A 120 1.96 -16.31 -24.57
N SER A 121 2.56 -15.44 -23.75
CA SER A 121 3.94 -15.56 -23.27
C SER A 121 4.01 -16.00 -21.80
N ALA A 122 5.13 -16.60 -21.41
CA ALA A 122 5.34 -17.17 -20.08
C ALA A 122 5.32 -16.08 -18.98
N THR A 123 4.53 -16.31 -17.93
CA THR A 123 4.66 -15.57 -16.67
C THR A 123 6.03 -15.82 -16.08
N VAL A 124 6.78 -14.76 -15.82
CA VAL A 124 8.07 -14.83 -15.12
C VAL A 124 7.83 -14.46 -13.66
N ALA A 125 8.35 -15.26 -12.74
CA ALA A 125 8.39 -14.92 -11.33
C ALA A 125 9.80 -14.46 -10.93
N ARG A 126 9.87 -13.41 -10.13
CA ARG A 126 11.11 -12.93 -9.51
C ARG A 126 10.98 -13.05 -8.00
N ASP A 127 11.92 -13.76 -7.38
CA ASP A 127 11.96 -13.85 -5.93
C ASP A 127 12.22 -12.46 -5.32
N LEU A 128 11.47 -12.13 -4.29
CA LEU A 128 11.67 -10.90 -3.53
C LEU A 128 12.94 -11.04 -2.68
N PRO A 129 13.82 -10.02 -2.65
CA PRO A 129 14.99 -10.00 -1.78
C PRO A 129 14.65 -9.89 -0.29
N PHE A 130 13.38 -9.64 0.06
CA PHE A 130 12.92 -9.53 1.43
C PHE A 130 11.41 -9.85 1.53
N GLY A 131 11.03 -10.43 2.66
CA GLY A 131 9.64 -10.61 3.06
C GLY A 131 9.06 -11.98 2.70
N THR A 132 7.88 -12.26 3.24
CA THR A 132 7.17 -13.54 3.06
C THR A 132 5.88 -13.39 2.25
N GLY A 133 5.79 -12.31 1.48
CA GLY A 133 4.68 -12.00 0.60
C GLY A 133 4.78 -10.57 0.09
N SER A 134 3.99 -10.25 -0.92
CA SER A 134 3.75 -8.88 -1.36
C SER A 134 2.28 -8.55 -1.25
N TRP A 135 1.93 -7.27 -1.10
CA TRP A 135 0.54 -6.88 -0.92
C TRP A 135 0.10 -5.84 -1.94
N ASP A 136 0.77 -4.69 -2.00
CA ASP A 136 0.43 -3.63 -2.94
C ASP A 136 1.59 -3.24 -3.85
N LEU A 137 1.26 -2.56 -4.94
CA LEU A 137 2.18 -2.14 -6.00
C LEU A 137 1.89 -0.70 -6.44
N ALA A 138 2.92 0.09 -6.70
CA ALA A 138 2.78 1.38 -7.38
C ALA A 138 3.95 1.60 -8.35
N LEU A 139 3.69 2.25 -9.49
CA LEU A 139 4.69 2.51 -10.53
C LEU A 139 4.89 4.02 -10.67
N SER A 140 6.14 4.47 -10.55
CA SER A 140 6.56 5.85 -10.87
C SER A 140 7.67 5.79 -11.91
N GLY A 141 7.36 6.20 -13.14
CA GLY A 141 8.24 6.04 -14.29
C GLY A 141 8.64 4.57 -14.49
N SER A 142 9.92 4.25 -14.31
CA SER A 142 10.44 2.87 -14.42
C SER A 142 10.63 2.16 -13.08
N MET A 143 10.27 2.80 -11.96
CA MET A 143 10.44 2.22 -10.62
C MET A 143 9.09 1.69 -10.14
N LEU A 144 9.01 0.37 -9.99
CA LEU A 144 7.88 -0.29 -9.35
C LEU A 144 8.19 -0.46 -7.86
N ALA A 145 7.43 0.23 -7.02
CA ALA A 145 7.41 0.01 -5.58
C ALA A 145 6.62 -1.27 -5.28
N VAL A 146 7.21 -2.16 -4.47
CA VAL A 146 6.61 -3.43 -4.05
C VAL A 146 6.56 -3.48 -2.54
N GLY A 147 5.36 -3.52 -1.99
CA GLY A 147 5.12 -3.60 -0.56
C GLY A 147 5.23 -5.02 -0.05
N THR A 148 5.98 -5.24 1.03
CA THR A 148 6.25 -6.59 1.54
C THR A 148 5.57 -6.89 2.88
N ASN A 149 5.52 -8.18 3.21
CA ASN A 149 5.21 -8.68 4.55
C ASN A 149 6.52 -8.95 5.31
N ALA A 150 6.64 -8.43 6.54
CA ALA A 150 7.78 -8.71 7.40
C ALA A 150 7.87 -10.23 7.68
N PRO A 151 9.06 -10.85 7.60
CA PRO A 151 9.27 -12.22 8.04
C PRO A 151 8.94 -12.39 9.53
N ALA A 152 8.58 -13.61 9.94
CA ALA A 152 8.33 -13.93 11.34
C ALA A 152 9.53 -13.54 12.23
N GLY A 153 9.25 -12.87 13.35
CA GLY A 153 10.29 -12.39 14.27
C GLY A 153 10.92 -11.05 13.89
N GLN A 154 10.53 -10.44 12.76
CA GLN A 154 10.93 -9.06 12.43
C GLN A 154 9.82 -8.08 12.78
N THR A 155 10.22 -6.90 13.27
CA THR A 155 9.33 -5.80 13.67
C THR A 155 9.17 -4.73 12.57
N SER A 156 9.82 -4.92 11.44
CA SER A 156 9.86 -3.97 10.34
C SER A 156 9.69 -4.70 9.02
N THR A 157 8.89 -4.10 8.14
CA THR A 157 8.73 -4.54 6.75
C THR A 157 9.56 -3.63 5.84
N ARG A 158 9.54 -3.90 4.53
CA ARG A 158 10.24 -3.09 3.54
C ARG A 158 9.36 -2.68 2.37
N LEU A 159 9.66 -1.51 1.82
CA LEU A 159 9.29 -1.15 0.46
C LEU A 159 10.46 -1.49 -0.46
N LEU A 160 10.23 -2.27 -1.49
CA LEU A 160 11.24 -2.65 -2.46
C LEU A 160 11.07 -1.86 -3.75
N GLY A 161 12.18 -1.50 -4.40
CA GLY A 161 12.19 -0.87 -5.71
C GLY A 161 12.65 -1.84 -6.78
N TYR A 162 11.79 -2.11 -7.76
CA TYR A 162 12.08 -2.91 -8.94
C TYR A 162 12.20 -2.01 -10.18
N ASP A 163 13.36 -1.99 -10.83
CA ASP A 163 13.52 -1.23 -12.09
C ASP A 163 12.99 -2.07 -13.26
N THR A 164 11.92 -1.60 -13.89
CA THR A 164 11.23 -2.31 -14.96
C THR A 164 12.06 -2.42 -16.24
N ARG A 165 13.07 -1.55 -16.43
CA ARG A 165 13.97 -1.56 -17.59
C ARG A 165 15.04 -2.63 -17.46
N THR A 166 15.68 -2.71 -16.29
CA THR A 166 16.72 -3.71 -16.02
C THR A 166 16.16 -5.03 -15.52
N SER A 167 14.86 -5.04 -15.17
CA SER A 167 14.14 -6.21 -14.66
C SER A 167 14.73 -6.77 -13.35
N ALA A 168 15.22 -5.89 -12.47
CA ALA A 168 15.88 -6.24 -11.21
C ALA A 168 15.40 -5.39 -10.03
N PHE A 169 15.46 -5.97 -8.82
CA PHE A 169 15.35 -5.19 -7.59
C PHE A 169 16.63 -4.37 -7.39
N THR A 170 16.47 -3.06 -7.26
CA THR A 170 17.58 -2.09 -7.19
C THR A 170 17.56 -1.22 -5.94
N ALA A 171 16.45 -1.22 -5.20
CA ALA A 171 16.29 -0.44 -3.98
C ALA A 171 15.51 -1.21 -2.90
N SER A 172 15.75 -0.85 -1.64
CA SER A 172 15.04 -1.39 -0.49
C SER A 172 15.07 -0.36 0.64
N VAL A 173 13.91 -0.05 1.21
CA VAL A 173 13.79 0.89 2.32
C VAL A 173 13.08 0.20 3.49
N ASN A 174 13.67 0.32 4.67
CA ASN A 174 13.10 -0.22 5.90
C ASN A 174 11.97 0.67 6.41
N LEU A 175 10.83 0.05 6.73
CA LEU A 175 9.68 0.73 7.32
C LEU A 175 9.52 0.21 8.76
N PRO A 176 10.03 0.95 9.76
CA PRO A 176 10.09 0.48 11.13
C PRO A 176 8.70 0.29 11.72
N ARG A 177 8.59 -0.61 12.71
CA ARG A 177 7.36 -0.83 13.51
C ARG A 177 6.14 -1.08 12.64
N SER A 178 6.32 -1.88 11.59
CA SER A 178 5.32 -2.17 10.57
C SER A 178 5.44 -3.62 10.14
N SER A 179 4.33 -4.34 10.17
CA SER A 179 4.29 -5.76 9.82
C SER A 179 4.07 -5.98 8.32
N ILE A 180 3.25 -5.16 7.67
CA ILE A 180 2.88 -5.32 6.24
C ILE A 180 2.72 -3.95 5.59
N VAL A 181 3.22 -3.77 4.38
CA VAL A 181 2.87 -2.61 3.54
C VAL A 181 1.53 -2.88 2.88
N MET A 182 0.47 -2.17 3.28
CA MET A 182 -0.91 -2.43 2.90
C MET A 182 -1.40 -1.61 1.71
N SER A 183 -0.80 -0.44 1.50
CA SER A 183 -1.16 0.46 0.41
C SER A 183 0.04 1.25 -0.07
N ILE A 184 0.13 1.50 -1.38
CA ILE A 184 1.18 2.31 -1.99
C ILE A 184 0.57 3.16 -3.10
N VAL A 185 0.93 4.44 -3.16
CA VAL A 185 0.64 5.33 -4.30
C VAL A 185 1.86 6.17 -4.63
N GLU A 186 2.02 6.55 -5.89
CA GLU A 186 3.02 7.55 -6.27
C GLU A 186 2.73 8.87 -5.56
N ASP A 187 3.74 9.50 -4.97
CA ASP A 187 3.59 10.82 -4.38
C ASP A 187 3.56 11.89 -5.48
N THR A 188 2.34 12.27 -5.86
CA THR A 188 2.09 13.43 -6.73
C THR A 188 1.74 14.70 -5.95
N VAL A 189 1.69 14.58 -4.62
CA VAL A 189 1.20 15.62 -3.71
C VAL A 189 2.33 16.55 -3.31
N LEU A 190 3.45 15.99 -2.83
CA LEU A 190 4.58 16.75 -2.30
C LEU A 190 5.85 16.65 -3.17
N ALA A 191 5.80 15.92 -4.28
CA ALA A 191 6.93 15.83 -5.20
C ALA A 191 7.14 17.16 -5.95
N ALA A 192 8.37 17.67 -5.89
CA ALA A 192 8.82 18.79 -6.73
C ALA A 192 9.35 18.28 -8.09
N PRO A 193 9.37 19.11 -9.14
CA PRO A 193 10.05 18.77 -10.40
C PRO A 193 11.51 18.36 -10.13
N GLY A 194 11.89 17.14 -10.52
CA GLY A 194 13.23 16.57 -10.26
C GLY A 194 13.29 15.56 -9.10
N ASN A 195 12.26 15.49 -8.25
CA ASN A 195 12.09 14.49 -7.19
C ASN A 195 11.32 13.25 -7.69
N GLY A 196 11.68 12.73 -8.86
CA GLY A 196 10.97 11.59 -9.44
C GLY A 196 11.24 10.31 -8.64
N ARG A 197 10.17 9.65 -8.16
CA ARG A 197 10.12 8.33 -7.43
C ARG A 197 9.89 8.40 -5.91
N TRP A 198 9.14 9.40 -5.44
CA TRP A 198 8.56 9.34 -4.10
C TRP A 198 7.27 8.52 -4.11
N PHE A 199 7.04 7.78 -3.04
CA PHE A 199 5.84 6.98 -2.82
C PHE A 199 5.27 7.26 -1.43
N TRP A 200 3.96 7.29 -1.32
CA TRP A 200 3.29 7.12 -0.03
C TRP A 200 3.08 5.64 0.22
N ALA A 201 3.38 5.19 1.43
CA ALA A 201 3.19 3.81 1.86
C ALA A 201 2.40 3.76 3.17
N GLY A 202 1.25 3.11 3.13
CA GLY A 202 0.44 2.82 4.31
C GLY A 202 0.71 1.40 4.82
N THR A 203 0.82 1.22 6.12
CA THR A 203 1.17 -0.07 6.73
C THR A 203 0.08 -0.64 7.64
N TYR A 204 0.25 -1.91 7.97
CA TYR A 204 -0.43 -2.58 9.06
C TYR A 204 0.56 -2.94 10.17
N ASP A 205 0.14 -2.73 11.41
CA ASP A 205 0.73 -3.35 12.58
C ASP A 205 -0.33 -3.55 13.67
N ALA A 206 -0.13 -4.54 14.54
CA ALA A 206 -1.02 -4.77 15.68
C ALA A 206 -1.03 -3.59 16.66
N ALA A 207 0.09 -2.86 16.77
CA ALA A 207 0.24 -1.69 17.62
C ALA A 207 -0.25 -0.37 16.97
N GLY A 208 -0.63 -0.40 15.69
CA GLY A 208 -1.11 0.76 14.95
C GLY A 208 -0.52 0.86 13.54
N GLY A 209 -1.33 1.23 12.56
CA GLY A 209 -0.89 1.47 11.19
C GLY A 209 -0.04 2.75 11.10
N ARG A 210 0.85 2.79 10.10
CA ARG A 210 1.72 3.94 9.83
C ARG A 210 1.59 4.43 8.41
N LEU A 211 1.82 5.73 8.22
CA LEU A 211 1.96 6.36 6.91
C LEU A 211 3.40 6.82 6.75
N PHE A 212 4.06 6.35 5.69
CA PHE A 212 5.39 6.79 5.33
C PHE A 212 5.38 7.51 3.99
N ARG A 213 6.25 8.50 3.87
CA ARG A 213 6.68 9.05 2.60
C ARG A 213 8.07 8.51 2.29
N VAL A 214 8.24 7.84 1.15
CA VAL A 214 9.42 7.04 0.86
C VAL A 214 10.07 7.48 -0.45
N ASP A 215 11.37 7.73 -0.41
CA ASP A 215 12.25 7.90 -1.55
C ASP A 215 13.06 6.62 -1.77
N LEU A 216 12.65 5.84 -2.77
CA LEU A 216 13.36 4.61 -3.12
C LEU A 216 14.71 4.88 -3.81
N GLN A 217 14.96 6.07 -4.33
CA GLN A 217 16.25 6.42 -4.95
C GLN A 217 17.30 6.70 -3.88
N THR A 218 16.97 7.47 -2.85
CA THR A 218 17.91 7.81 -1.77
C THR A 218 17.90 6.81 -0.62
N GLY A 219 16.90 5.94 -0.57
CA GLY A 219 16.74 4.97 0.51
C GLY A 219 16.07 5.56 1.76
N THR A 220 15.41 6.71 1.63
CA THR A 220 14.86 7.48 2.75
C THR A 220 13.39 7.13 2.98
N ALA A 221 12.99 6.94 4.23
CA ALA A 221 11.59 6.91 4.64
C ALA A 221 11.37 7.94 5.75
N ILE A 222 10.35 8.77 5.57
CA ILE A 222 9.89 9.76 6.55
C ILE A 222 8.57 9.26 7.10
N ASP A 223 8.46 9.16 8.42
CA ASP A 223 7.21 8.77 9.08
C ASP A 223 6.28 10.00 9.17
N TYR A 224 5.14 9.90 8.50
CA TYR A 224 4.07 10.89 8.47
C TYR A 224 2.85 10.45 9.31
N THR A 225 3.03 9.45 10.17
CA THR A 225 2.01 9.04 11.11
C THR A 225 1.81 10.14 12.16
N PRO A 226 0.57 10.58 12.42
CA PRO A 226 0.27 11.55 13.47
C PRO A 226 0.86 11.18 14.83
N ALA A 227 1.58 12.10 15.47
CA ALA A 227 2.24 11.91 16.75
C ALA A 227 1.23 11.64 17.89
N THR A 228 0.01 12.16 17.77
CA THR A 228 -1.06 12.12 18.77
C THR A 228 -2.14 11.05 18.55
N ASN A 229 -1.88 10.07 17.67
CA ASN A 229 -2.44 8.70 17.63
C ASN A 229 -3.19 8.34 16.33
N TRP A 230 -2.67 7.29 15.69
CA TRP A 230 -3.49 6.27 15.00
C TRP A 230 -3.49 4.94 15.76
N LYS A 231 -3.33 4.96 17.09
CA LYS A 231 -3.27 3.72 17.91
C LYS A 231 -4.56 2.92 17.82
N SER A 232 -5.68 3.60 17.63
CA SER A 232 -6.98 2.97 17.43
C SER A 232 -7.13 2.34 16.05
N PHE A 233 -6.28 2.68 15.07
CA PHE A 233 -6.32 2.18 13.70
C PHE A 233 -5.14 1.26 13.43
N ARG A 234 -5.42 -0.01 13.14
CA ARG A 234 -4.34 -0.98 12.85
C ARG A 234 -3.84 -0.89 11.41
N TYR A 235 -4.57 -0.21 10.55
CA TYR A 235 -4.31 -0.17 9.12
C TYR A 235 -4.30 1.26 8.60
N VAL A 236 -3.33 1.55 7.76
CA VAL A 236 -3.47 2.46 6.63
C VAL A 236 -3.74 1.61 5.41
N ARG A 237 -5.02 1.35 5.15
CA ARG A 237 -5.44 0.29 4.23
C ARG A 237 -5.33 0.70 2.77
N SER A 238 -5.66 1.95 2.48
CA SER A 238 -5.79 2.47 1.13
C SER A 238 -5.38 3.93 1.07
N LEU A 239 -4.87 4.33 -0.08
CA LEU A 239 -4.37 5.66 -0.36
C LEU A 239 -4.89 6.09 -1.72
N ALA A 240 -5.25 7.36 -1.85
CA ALA A 240 -5.68 7.95 -3.11
C ALA A 240 -5.14 9.37 -3.22
N THR A 241 -4.38 9.64 -4.28
CA THR A 241 -3.83 10.98 -4.55
C THR A 241 -4.66 11.72 -5.58
N ASP A 242 -4.74 13.03 -5.41
CA ASP A 242 -5.25 13.97 -6.40
C ASP A 242 -4.43 15.26 -6.33
N ALA A 243 -4.74 16.23 -7.20
CA ALA A 243 -3.98 17.49 -7.26
C ALA A 243 -3.95 18.26 -5.92
N ALA A 244 -4.98 18.11 -5.09
CA ALA A 244 -5.15 18.82 -3.84
C ALA A 244 -4.59 18.07 -2.62
N GLY A 245 -4.16 16.81 -2.73
CA GLY A 245 -3.72 16.07 -1.54
C GLY A 245 -3.79 14.54 -1.61
N LEU A 246 -3.68 13.93 -0.43
CA LEU A 246 -3.71 12.48 -0.22
C LEU A 246 -4.89 12.11 0.69
N THR A 247 -5.84 11.34 0.15
CA THR A 247 -6.91 10.71 0.93
C THR A 247 -6.44 9.37 1.46
N ILE A 248 -6.71 9.12 2.74
CA ILE A 248 -6.17 8.00 3.52
C ILE A 248 -7.35 7.22 4.11
N GLY A 249 -7.52 5.97 3.66
CA GLY A 249 -8.48 5.04 4.25
C GLY A 249 -7.84 4.21 5.37
N LEU A 250 -8.34 4.39 6.59
CA LEU A 250 -7.89 3.68 7.79
C LEU A 250 -8.77 2.45 8.10
N GLY A 251 -8.28 1.58 8.98
CA GLY A 251 -9.00 0.38 9.38
C GLY A 251 -8.83 -0.07 10.82
N ASN A 252 -9.84 -0.81 11.26
CA ASN A 252 -10.14 -1.41 12.56
C ASN A 252 -10.09 -0.39 13.72
N PRO A 253 -10.96 0.64 13.70
CA PRO A 253 -12.18 0.78 12.88
C PRO A 253 -11.99 1.58 11.57
N ALA A 254 -12.99 1.58 10.68
CA ALA A 254 -12.93 2.37 9.44
C ALA A 254 -12.97 3.87 9.72
N ALA A 255 -12.07 4.64 9.11
CA ALA A 255 -12.10 6.09 9.09
C ALA A 255 -11.44 6.62 7.81
N VAL A 256 -11.75 7.85 7.44
CA VAL A 256 -11.15 8.51 6.28
C VAL A 256 -10.51 9.82 6.72
N TRP A 257 -9.24 9.98 6.37
CA TRP A 257 -8.44 11.15 6.67
C TRP A 257 -7.91 11.76 5.38
N ARG A 258 -7.50 13.02 5.44
CA ARG A 258 -7.04 13.78 4.28
C ARG A 258 -5.85 14.64 4.66
N LEU A 259 -4.72 14.42 3.99
CA LEU A 259 -3.59 15.34 3.98
C LEU A 259 -3.79 16.33 2.83
N ASP A 260 -3.97 17.60 3.15
CA ASP A 260 -4.12 18.68 2.19
C ASP A 260 -2.76 19.17 1.68
N ARG A 261 -2.61 19.36 0.37
CA ARG A 261 -1.34 19.78 -0.25
C ARG A 261 -0.95 21.19 0.12
N ALA A 262 -1.91 22.12 0.13
CA ALA A 262 -1.65 23.55 0.23
C ALA A 262 -1.32 23.96 1.65
N SER A 263 -2.12 23.50 2.60
CA SER A 263 -2.00 23.78 4.03
C SER A 263 -1.13 22.77 4.77
N GLN A 264 -0.87 21.61 4.15
CA GLN A 264 -0.11 20.51 4.74
C GLN A 264 -0.72 20.02 6.06
N GLN A 265 -2.03 20.26 6.20
CA GLN A 265 -2.80 19.84 7.35
C GLN A 265 -3.42 18.47 7.10
N LEU A 266 -3.39 17.65 8.13
CA LEU A 266 -4.09 16.40 8.17
C LEU A 266 -5.44 16.61 8.88
N SER A 267 -6.53 16.18 8.24
CA SER A 267 -7.88 16.35 8.78
C SER A 267 -8.69 15.06 8.66
N SER A 268 -9.62 14.85 9.59
CA SER A 268 -10.61 13.80 9.44
C SER A 268 -11.68 14.23 8.43
N TRP A 269 -12.08 13.31 7.56
CA TRP A 269 -13.23 13.50 6.69
C TRP A 269 -14.45 12.87 7.35
N SER A 270 -15.16 13.67 8.14
CA SER A 270 -16.22 13.22 9.03
C SER A 270 -17.42 12.65 8.26
N GLU A 271 -17.83 13.26 7.14
CA GLU A 271 -18.97 12.78 6.34
C GLU A 271 -18.68 11.40 5.74
N ALA A 272 -17.49 11.22 5.14
CA ALA A 272 -17.07 9.93 4.61
C ALA A 272 -16.94 8.89 5.74
N THR A 273 -16.36 9.26 6.88
CA THR A 273 -16.23 8.37 8.03
C THR A 273 -17.60 7.95 8.59
N GLN A 274 -18.55 8.86 8.67
CA GLN A 274 -19.92 8.57 9.11
C GLN A 274 -20.65 7.64 8.15
N ALA A 275 -20.43 7.79 6.83
CA ALA A 275 -20.96 6.87 5.83
C ALA A 275 -20.42 5.42 5.99
N LEU A 276 -19.27 5.27 6.66
CA LEU A 276 -18.67 3.98 7.00
C LEU A 276 -18.97 3.52 8.44
N SER A 277 -19.94 4.13 9.13
CA SER A 277 -20.24 3.79 10.52
C SER A 277 -20.48 2.27 10.71
N GLY A 278 -19.80 1.70 11.70
CA GLY A 278 -19.86 0.27 12.02
C GLY A 278 -18.97 -0.61 11.13
N ARG A 279 -18.25 -0.06 10.14
CA ARG A 279 -17.35 -0.81 9.25
C ARG A 279 -15.93 -0.93 9.80
N SER A 280 -15.26 -1.98 9.37
CA SER A 280 -13.89 -2.28 9.79
C SER A 280 -12.82 -1.62 8.92
N ILE A 281 -13.08 -1.35 7.64
CA ILE A 281 -12.03 -0.92 6.71
C ILE A 281 -12.58 0.12 5.73
N ALA A 282 -11.83 1.22 5.54
CA ALA A 282 -12.05 2.21 4.49
C ALA A 282 -11.11 1.99 3.29
N TYR A 283 -11.70 2.02 2.09
CA TYR A 283 -11.02 1.98 0.80
C TYR A 283 -11.20 3.31 0.08
N SER A 284 -10.13 4.01 -0.28
CA SER A 284 -10.18 5.25 -1.04
C SER A 284 -9.68 5.06 -2.48
N MET A 285 -10.33 5.70 -3.43
CA MET A 285 -9.89 5.77 -4.83
C MET A 285 -10.27 7.12 -5.43
N THR A 286 -9.33 7.77 -6.12
CA THR A 286 -9.62 8.99 -6.89
C THR A 286 -10.45 8.62 -8.13
N ALA A 287 -11.66 9.15 -8.25
CA ALA A 287 -12.52 8.97 -9.42
C ALA A 287 -12.30 10.06 -10.47
N THR A 288 -12.10 11.30 -10.05
CA THR A 288 -11.76 12.42 -10.94
C THR A 288 -10.59 13.20 -10.37
N ASN A 289 -9.68 13.61 -11.25
CA ASN A 289 -8.58 14.51 -10.93
C ASN A 289 -8.47 15.56 -12.05
N PRO A 290 -9.36 16.56 -12.04
CA PRO A 290 -9.51 17.47 -13.16
C PRO A 290 -8.35 18.48 -13.24
N ALA A 291 -7.85 18.71 -14.45
CA ALA A 291 -6.70 19.57 -14.70
C ALA A 291 -7.02 21.08 -14.61
N ASP A 292 -8.30 21.43 -14.54
CA ASP A 292 -8.79 22.81 -14.47
C ASP A 292 -8.86 23.36 -13.04
N GLY A 293 -8.41 22.59 -12.04
CA GLY A 293 -8.40 22.99 -10.64
C GLY A 293 -9.77 22.90 -9.95
N SER A 294 -10.78 22.30 -10.59
CA SER A 294 -12.02 21.93 -9.91
C SER A 294 -11.80 20.83 -8.87
N ALA A 295 -12.74 20.70 -7.94
CA ALA A 295 -12.61 19.75 -6.84
C ALA A 295 -12.56 18.30 -7.36
N PRO A 296 -11.60 17.47 -6.92
CA PRO A 296 -11.59 16.05 -7.25
C PRO A 296 -12.79 15.35 -6.62
N THR A 297 -13.19 14.23 -7.22
CA THR A 297 -14.12 13.28 -6.62
C THR A 297 -13.35 12.06 -6.17
N VAL A 298 -13.54 11.66 -4.91
CA VAL A 298 -12.97 10.44 -4.33
C VAL A 298 -14.12 9.51 -3.98
N LEU A 299 -13.95 8.23 -4.32
CA LEU A 299 -14.82 7.16 -3.90
C LEU A 299 -14.25 6.52 -2.64
N ILE A 300 -15.13 6.36 -1.65
CA ILE A 300 -14.84 5.71 -0.38
C ILE A 300 -15.72 4.46 -0.30
N GLY A 301 -15.09 3.29 -0.28
CA GLY A 301 -15.76 2.00 -0.13
C GLY A 301 -15.45 1.35 1.21
N SER A 302 -16.25 0.34 1.57
CA SER A 302 -15.93 -0.59 2.65
C SER A 302 -16.09 -2.04 2.23
N GLU A 303 -15.41 -2.93 2.95
CA GLU A 303 -15.71 -4.35 2.91
C GLU A 303 -17.00 -4.68 3.69
N ALA A 304 -17.74 -5.69 3.23
CA ALA A 304 -19.08 -6.12 3.71
C ALA A 304 -20.18 -5.05 3.65
N GLY A 305 -21.33 -5.41 3.04
CA GLY A 305 -22.48 -4.52 2.91
C GLY A 305 -22.40 -3.47 1.79
N ALA A 306 -21.26 -3.39 1.07
CA ALA A 306 -21.03 -2.56 -0.12
C ALA A 306 -21.59 -1.14 0.01
N SER A 307 -21.07 -0.37 0.96
CA SER A 307 -21.34 1.06 1.04
C SER A 307 -20.29 1.80 0.19
N VAL A 308 -20.75 2.64 -0.74
CA VAL A 308 -19.89 3.55 -1.51
C VAL A 308 -20.36 4.97 -1.22
N PHE A 309 -19.44 5.77 -0.70
CA PHE A 309 -19.59 7.22 -0.61
C PHE A 309 -18.79 7.87 -1.73
N ALA A 310 -19.38 8.84 -2.41
CA ALA A 310 -18.70 9.64 -3.43
C ALA A 310 -18.81 11.12 -3.03
N GLY A 311 -17.68 11.81 -2.98
CA GLY A 311 -17.65 13.22 -2.63
C GLY A 311 -16.31 13.88 -2.90
N SER A 312 -16.23 15.17 -2.63
CA SER A 312 -14.97 15.93 -2.67
C SER A 312 -14.35 16.00 -1.28
N PRO A 313 -13.05 15.72 -1.14
CA PRO A 313 -12.37 15.80 0.15
C PRO A 313 -12.44 17.19 0.79
N PRO A 314 -12.31 17.31 2.12
CA PRO A 314 -12.10 18.59 2.79
C PRO A 314 -10.91 19.35 2.18
N GLY A 315 -11.00 20.68 2.12
CA GLY A 315 -9.96 21.53 1.54
C GLY A 315 -9.98 21.62 0.00
N SER A 316 -10.86 20.88 -0.69
CA SER A 316 -10.94 20.86 -2.16
C SER A 316 -11.61 22.10 -2.79
N ALA A 317 -11.88 23.16 -2.03
CA ALA A 317 -12.42 24.39 -2.61
C ALA A 317 -11.37 25.04 -3.52
N SER A 318 -11.81 25.53 -4.68
CA SER A 318 -10.94 26.16 -5.69
C SER A 318 -9.99 27.20 -5.07
N PRO A 319 -8.77 27.36 -5.61
CA PRO A 319 -7.85 28.37 -5.11
C PRO A 319 -8.53 29.74 -5.11
N PRO A 320 -8.22 30.64 -4.14
CA PRO A 320 -8.71 32.01 -4.20
C PRO A 320 -8.32 32.59 -5.56
N PRO A 321 -9.20 33.37 -6.21
CA PRO A 321 -8.88 34.00 -7.48
C PRO A 321 -7.62 34.88 -7.32
N PRO A 322 -6.81 35.01 -8.39
CA PRO A 322 -5.57 35.79 -8.37
C PRO A 322 -5.78 37.26 -7.98
#